data_AF-A0A949UFM3-F1
#
_entry.id   AF-A0A949UFM3-F1
#
_cell.length_a   1.000
_cell.length_b   1.000
_cell.length_c   1.000
_cell.angle_alpha   90.00
_cell.angle_beta   90.00
_cell.angle_gamma   90.00
#
_symmetry.space_group_name_H-M   'P 1'
#
loop_
_entity.id
_entity.type
_entity.pdbx_description
1 polymer ?
#
loop_
_entity_poly.entity_id
_entity_poly.type
_entity_poly.pdbx_seq_one_letter_code
_entity_poly.pdbx_strand_id
1 'polypeptide(L)'
;MACDILIMGGGATGQLAAAYLRKRFPSLAITVVEGPGKNRPIVGESFVELTIDFLLELGLGTYLVEHHYPKYGLTYYHKLNIENPADRTYFVDEAPTVPPQLSFQVNRFTFDREVRRRNCQNGVQMVAGTVVSVDLAHGGELHCITVEDAARQKSTLHARWLIDATGRNRVLAKSLHLQQTVKEQKNVFWFRLANFDPDILARIDARKKENRAFVPYFATHHFFGKGNWIWCIPMRSPEAPSFISIGITYRLDQYPYGEVRTMDQFLDCVGQEHQVIVDLVRSGTVADLNFYRQYMWECQQRYSPDRWYILGDAGDTVDPL
;
A
#
# COMPACT_ATOMS: atom_id res chain seq x y z
N MET A 1 -19.53 25.24 -2.06
CA MET A 1 -20.34 24.00 -2.07
C MET A 1 -20.34 23.41 -0.66
N ALA A 2 -21.46 22.87 -0.17
CA ALA A 2 -21.54 22.28 1.17
C ALA A 2 -21.85 20.77 1.09
N CYS A 3 -21.27 19.97 1.98
CA CYS A 3 -21.52 18.54 2.10
C CYS A 3 -21.57 18.10 3.57
N ASP A 4 -22.10 16.91 3.84
CA ASP A 4 -22.12 16.34 5.19
C ASP A 4 -20.73 15.87 5.60
N ILE A 5 -20.04 15.17 4.70
CA ILE A 5 -18.73 14.56 4.93
C ILE A 5 -17.82 14.90 3.76
N LEU A 6 -16.69 15.54 4.05
CA LEU A 6 -15.61 15.75 3.11
C LEU A 6 -14.43 14.85 3.44
N ILE A 7 -13.99 14.05 2.48
CA ILE A 7 -12.82 13.19 2.58
C ILE A 7 -11.71 13.82 1.74
N MET A 8 -10.61 14.17 2.39
CA MET A 8 -9.42 14.72 1.75
C MET A 8 -8.50 13.57 1.37
N GLY A 9 -8.27 13.37 0.08
CA GLY A 9 -7.42 12.28 -0.44
C GLY A 9 -8.24 11.13 -1.01
N GLY A 10 -8.05 10.88 -2.31
CA GLY A 10 -8.78 9.85 -3.07
C GLY A 10 -8.02 8.54 -3.29
N GLY A 11 -7.03 8.20 -2.44
CA GLY A 11 -6.39 6.88 -2.45
C GLY A 11 -7.29 5.78 -1.85
N ALA A 12 -6.82 4.52 -1.84
CA ALA A 12 -7.58 3.38 -1.30
C ALA A 12 -8.30 3.66 0.02
N THR A 13 -7.61 4.22 1.03
CA THR A 13 -8.20 4.54 2.34
C THR A 13 -9.38 5.49 2.23
N GLY A 14 -9.23 6.60 1.48
CA GLY A 14 -10.30 7.59 1.32
C GLY A 14 -11.47 7.05 0.49
N GLN A 15 -11.19 6.27 -0.55
CA GLN A 15 -12.22 5.64 -1.38
C GLN A 15 -12.98 4.55 -0.62
N LEU A 16 -12.30 3.74 0.19
CA LEU A 16 -12.94 2.71 1.01
C LEU A 16 -13.76 3.34 2.16
N ALA A 17 -13.28 4.43 2.76
CA ALA A 17 -14.06 5.20 3.73
C ALA A 17 -15.33 5.78 3.09
N ALA A 18 -15.23 6.35 1.89
CA ALA A 18 -16.39 6.83 1.13
C ALA A 18 -17.39 5.70 0.83
N ALA A 19 -16.90 4.53 0.42
CA ALA A 19 -17.74 3.36 0.11
C ALA A 19 -18.50 2.89 1.35
N TYR A 20 -17.80 2.74 2.48
CA TYR A 20 -18.39 2.36 3.76
C TYR A 20 -19.46 3.36 4.22
N LEU A 21 -19.11 4.66 4.23
CA LEU A 21 -20.02 5.71 4.67
C LEU A 21 -21.25 5.82 3.77
N ARG A 22 -21.08 5.70 2.45
CA ARG A 22 -22.21 5.70 1.50
C ARG A 22 -23.13 4.50 1.73
N LYS A 23 -22.58 3.32 1.98
CA LYS A 23 -23.37 2.11 2.28
C LYS A 23 -24.13 2.26 3.61
N ARG A 24 -23.48 2.77 4.65
CA ARG A 24 -24.04 2.84 6.01
C ARG A 24 -25.02 4.01 6.20
N PHE A 25 -24.79 5.11 5.48
CA PHE A 25 -25.53 6.36 5.60
C PHE A 25 -25.90 6.92 4.21
N PRO A 26 -26.82 6.25 3.50
CA PRO A 26 -27.12 6.55 2.09
C PRO A 26 -27.65 7.97 1.85
N SER A 27 -28.24 8.61 2.86
CA SER A 27 -28.79 9.97 2.79
C SER A 27 -27.74 11.09 2.91
N LEU A 28 -26.51 10.80 3.35
CA LEU A 28 -25.50 11.84 3.55
C LEU A 28 -24.85 12.25 2.22
N ALA A 29 -24.58 13.54 2.08
CA ALA A 29 -23.79 14.08 0.99
C ALA A 29 -22.29 13.87 1.28
N ILE A 30 -21.67 12.93 0.56
CA ILE A 30 -20.26 12.57 0.71
C ILE A 30 -19.48 13.09 -0.50
N THR A 31 -18.42 13.86 -0.23
CA THR A 31 -17.51 14.40 -1.23
C THR A 31 -16.09 13.92 -0.96
N VAL A 32 -15.39 13.46 -1.99
CA VAL A 32 -13.96 13.10 -1.96
C VAL A 32 -13.18 14.11 -2.79
N VAL A 33 -12.16 14.73 -2.20
CA VAL A 33 -11.21 15.58 -2.92
C VAL A 33 -10.02 14.74 -3.33
N GLU A 34 -9.74 14.71 -4.63
CA GLU A 34 -8.68 13.90 -5.20
C GLU A 34 -7.78 14.73 -6.13
N GLY A 35 -6.49 14.80 -5.80
CA GLY A 35 -5.51 15.56 -6.59
C GLY A 35 -5.16 14.91 -7.92
N PRO A 36 -4.79 15.70 -8.95
CA PRO A 36 -4.36 15.17 -10.24
C PRO A 36 -3.03 14.41 -10.06
N GLY A 37 -3.04 13.09 -10.23
CA GLY A 37 -1.82 12.29 -10.10
C GLY A 37 -1.91 11.02 -10.91
N LYS A 38 -1.34 11.04 -12.13
CA LYS A 38 -1.23 9.85 -12.99
C LYS A 38 -0.16 8.86 -12.48
N ASN A 39 0.84 9.36 -11.76
CA ASN A 39 1.99 8.57 -11.28
C ASN A 39 2.11 8.66 -9.75
N ARG A 40 1.10 8.16 -9.02
CA ARG A 40 1.22 8.03 -7.57
C ARG A 40 2.12 6.82 -7.26
N PRO A 41 3.17 6.95 -6.44
CA PRO A 41 3.94 5.83 -5.89
C PRO A 41 3.06 5.01 -4.94
N ILE A 42 2.15 4.21 -5.50
CA ILE A 42 1.25 3.33 -4.76
C ILE A 42 2.03 2.07 -4.38
N VAL A 43 1.76 1.51 -3.21
CA VAL A 43 2.26 0.21 -2.72
C VAL A 43 1.28 -0.33 -1.68
N GLY A 44 1.35 -1.63 -1.39
CA GLY A 44 0.46 -2.30 -0.42
C GLY A 44 -0.50 -3.25 -1.14
N GLU A 45 0.06 -4.22 -1.83
CA GLU A 45 -0.67 -5.19 -2.65
C GLU A 45 -1.06 -6.47 -1.90
N SER A 46 -0.51 -6.73 -0.73
CA SER A 46 -0.77 -7.96 0.04
C SER A 46 -1.84 -7.74 1.11
N PHE A 47 -3.11 -7.94 0.76
CA PHE A 47 -4.22 -7.79 1.71
C PHE A 47 -4.37 -9.03 2.59
N VAL A 48 -4.50 -8.79 3.89
CA VAL A 48 -4.73 -9.82 4.92
C VAL A 48 -6.22 -10.06 5.14
N GLU A 49 -6.54 -11.13 5.84
CA GLU A 49 -7.86 -11.69 6.07
C GLU A 49 -8.84 -10.65 6.64
N LEU A 50 -8.40 -9.85 7.62
CA LEU A 50 -9.23 -8.80 8.22
C LEU A 50 -9.61 -7.70 7.21
N THR A 51 -8.68 -7.33 6.33
CA THR A 51 -8.98 -6.38 5.24
C THR A 51 -10.02 -6.99 4.30
N ILE A 52 -9.89 -8.28 3.97
CA ILE A 52 -10.83 -8.94 3.06
C ILE A 52 -12.23 -9.01 3.67
N ASP A 53 -12.37 -9.34 4.95
CA ASP A 53 -13.66 -9.35 5.64
C ASP A 53 -14.41 -8.00 5.48
N PHE A 54 -13.70 -6.89 5.69
CA PHE A 54 -14.23 -5.56 5.45
C PHE A 54 -14.60 -5.31 3.96
N LEU A 55 -13.77 -5.77 3.01
CA LEU A 55 -14.07 -5.62 1.58
C LEU A 55 -15.26 -6.49 1.13
N LEU A 56 -15.46 -7.66 1.73
CA LEU A 56 -16.64 -8.49 1.52
C LEU A 56 -17.89 -7.74 1.97
N GLU A 57 -17.85 -7.06 3.13
CA GLU A 57 -18.94 -6.21 3.58
C GLU A 57 -19.22 -5.10 2.55
N LEU A 58 -18.20 -4.51 1.92
CA LEU A 58 -18.38 -3.51 0.86
C LEU A 58 -18.87 -4.08 -0.49
N GLY A 59 -19.13 -5.39 -0.58
CA GLY A 59 -19.60 -6.05 -1.80
C GLY A 59 -18.51 -6.20 -2.87
N LEU A 60 -17.23 -6.18 -2.48
CA LEU A 60 -16.10 -6.33 -3.39
C LEU A 60 -15.68 -7.81 -3.61
N GLY A 61 -16.32 -8.76 -2.92
CA GLY A 61 -15.95 -10.19 -2.95
C GLY A 61 -15.84 -10.79 -4.35
N THR A 62 -16.90 -10.67 -5.16
CA THR A 62 -16.89 -11.19 -6.54
C THR A 62 -15.76 -10.59 -7.37
N TYR A 63 -15.54 -9.27 -7.26
CA TYR A 63 -14.47 -8.59 -7.98
C TYR A 63 -13.08 -9.07 -7.55
N LEU A 64 -12.86 -9.28 -6.25
CA LEU A 64 -11.61 -9.83 -5.74
C LEU A 64 -11.31 -11.22 -6.33
N VAL A 65 -12.30 -12.11 -6.33
CA VAL A 65 -12.18 -13.47 -6.88
C VAL A 65 -11.90 -13.47 -8.39
N GLU A 66 -12.58 -12.59 -9.14
CA GLU A 66 -12.47 -12.54 -10.60
C GLU A 66 -11.18 -11.86 -11.07
N HIS A 67 -10.71 -10.83 -10.36
CA HIS A 67 -9.65 -9.94 -10.86
C HIS A 67 -8.31 -10.02 -10.10
N HIS A 68 -8.25 -10.69 -8.95
CA HIS A 68 -7.05 -10.75 -8.12
C HIS A 68 -6.66 -12.19 -7.78
N TYR A 69 -5.38 -12.41 -7.44
CA TYR A 69 -4.95 -13.73 -7.00
C TYR A 69 -5.35 -13.95 -5.55
N PRO A 70 -5.87 -15.14 -5.19
CA PRO A 70 -5.95 -15.52 -3.78
C PRO A 70 -4.54 -15.54 -3.21
N LYS A 71 -4.42 -15.19 -1.93
CA LYS A 71 -3.16 -15.26 -1.18
C LYS A 71 -3.21 -16.51 -0.30
N TYR A 72 -2.27 -17.42 -0.48
CA TYR A 72 -2.18 -18.63 0.36
C TYR A 72 -1.18 -18.46 1.51
N GLY A 73 -1.34 -17.38 2.26
CA GLY A 73 -0.53 -17.08 3.45
C GLY A 73 0.77 -16.32 3.17
N LEU A 74 1.70 -16.45 4.11
CA LEU A 74 2.99 -15.77 4.17
C LEU A 74 4.09 -16.83 4.07
N THR A 75 5.15 -16.54 3.33
CA THR A 75 6.34 -17.38 3.23
C THR A 75 7.56 -16.55 3.59
N TYR A 76 8.39 -17.08 4.48
CA TYR A 76 9.56 -16.43 5.04
C TYR A 76 10.81 -17.21 4.65
N TYR A 77 11.80 -16.53 4.09
CA TYR A 77 13.02 -17.11 3.54
C TYR A 77 14.24 -16.64 4.33
N HIS A 78 14.96 -17.58 4.95
CA HIS A 78 16.16 -17.32 5.73
C HIS A 78 17.36 -18.09 5.18
N LYS A 79 18.51 -17.43 5.03
CA LYS A 79 19.79 -18.10 4.77
C LYS A 79 20.56 -18.29 6.06
N LEU A 80 21.20 -19.46 6.23
CA LEU A 80 22.21 -19.64 7.28
C LEU A 80 23.53 -18.96 6.92
N ASN A 81 23.92 -18.99 5.64
CA ASN A 81 25.11 -18.33 5.14
C ASN A 81 24.73 -17.13 4.25
N ILE A 82 24.21 -16.07 4.88
CA ILE A 82 23.76 -14.84 4.20
C ILE A 82 24.89 -14.13 3.45
N GLU A 83 26.15 -14.32 3.89
CA GLU A 83 27.37 -13.73 3.30
C GLU A 83 27.80 -14.39 1.98
N ASN A 84 27.17 -15.51 1.61
CA ASN A 84 27.45 -16.20 0.38
C ASN A 84 26.30 -15.95 -0.63
N PRO A 85 26.46 -14.98 -1.56
CA PRO A 85 25.51 -14.74 -2.65
C PRO A 85 25.16 -15.99 -3.44
N ALA A 86 26.13 -16.89 -3.63
CA ALA A 86 25.98 -18.10 -4.42
C ALA A 86 25.20 -19.21 -3.70
N ASP A 87 25.06 -19.14 -2.37
CA ASP A 87 24.23 -20.08 -1.62
C ASP A 87 22.76 -19.92 -2.05
N ARG A 88 22.16 -21.01 -2.52
CA ARG A 88 20.73 -21.06 -2.90
C ARG A 88 19.89 -21.82 -1.87
N THR A 89 20.49 -22.20 -0.74
CA THR A 89 19.81 -22.91 0.34
C THR A 89 19.07 -21.93 1.24
N TYR A 90 17.76 -22.13 1.41
CA TYR A 90 16.94 -21.32 2.30
C TYR A 90 16.17 -22.20 3.26
N PHE A 91 16.15 -21.83 4.53
CA PHE A 91 15.15 -22.32 5.46
C PHE A 91 13.88 -21.54 5.22
N VAL A 92 12.80 -22.25 4.91
CA VAL A 92 11.55 -21.64 4.51
C VAL A 92 10.49 -21.97 5.54
N ASP A 93 9.93 -20.94 6.15
CA ASP A 93 8.75 -21.05 6.99
C ASP A 93 7.52 -20.58 6.21
N GLU A 94 6.47 -21.39 6.21
CA GLU A 94 5.24 -21.10 5.48
C GLU A 94 4.04 -21.72 6.19
N ALA A 95 2.86 -21.19 5.88
CA ALA A 95 1.62 -21.76 6.39
C ALA A 95 1.52 -23.26 5.99
N PRO A 96 1.34 -24.18 6.96
CA PRO A 96 1.34 -25.62 6.67
C PRO A 96 0.07 -26.08 5.92
N THR A 97 -0.95 -25.23 5.89
CA THR A 97 -2.27 -25.46 5.31
C THR A 97 -2.82 -24.17 4.73
N VAL A 98 -3.77 -24.27 3.79
CA VAL A 98 -4.50 -23.10 3.29
C VAL A 98 -5.18 -22.38 4.48
N PRO A 99 -4.96 -21.06 4.65
CA PRO A 99 -5.69 -20.28 5.66
C PRO A 99 -7.21 -20.40 5.46
N PRO A 100 -7.99 -20.59 6.55
CA PRO A 100 -9.42 -20.81 6.41
C PRO A 100 -10.19 -19.53 5.99
N GLN A 101 -9.61 -18.35 6.23
CA GLN A 101 -10.12 -17.08 5.74
C GLN A 101 -9.42 -16.66 4.44
N LEU A 102 -10.15 -15.96 3.58
CA LEU A 102 -9.63 -15.48 2.31
C LEU A 102 -8.69 -14.29 2.52
N SER A 103 -7.53 -14.32 1.86
CA SER A 103 -6.66 -13.17 1.62
C SER A 103 -6.38 -13.03 0.12
N PHE A 104 -5.95 -11.84 -0.34
CA PHE A 104 -5.73 -11.58 -1.76
C PHE A 104 -4.46 -10.75 -2.03
N GLN A 105 -3.79 -11.06 -3.13
CA GLN A 105 -2.77 -10.19 -3.74
C GLN A 105 -3.45 -9.28 -4.76
N VAL A 106 -3.55 -7.99 -4.44
CA VAL A 106 -4.31 -7.00 -5.21
C VAL A 106 -3.41 -6.11 -6.06
N ASN A 107 -3.78 -5.92 -7.32
CA ASN A 107 -3.19 -4.86 -8.13
C ASN A 107 -3.86 -3.53 -7.78
N ARG A 108 -3.17 -2.72 -6.97
CA ARG A 108 -3.68 -1.45 -6.44
C ARG A 108 -4.13 -0.45 -7.52
N PHE A 109 -3.54 -0.44 -8.72
CA PHE A 109 -3.98 0.46 -9.79
C PHE A 109 -5.39 0.10 -10.30
N THR A 110 -5.64 -1.20 -10.48
CA THR A 110 -6.97 -1.69 -10.89
C THR A 110 -7.98 -1.62 -9.76
N PHE A 111 -7.57 -2.00 -8.55
CA PHE A 111 -8.43 -2.01 -7.36
C PHE A 111 -8.90 -0.60 -6.98
N ASP A 112 -7.98 0.36 -6.82
CA ASP A 112 -8.34 1.73 -6.43
C ASP A 112 -9.28 2.38 -7.47
N ARG A 113 -9.06 2.11 -8.76
CA ARG A 113 -9.92 2.58 -9.85
C ARG A 113 -11.32 1.97 -9.78
N GLU A 114 -11.43 0.69 -9.47
CA GLU A 114 -12.72 0.02 -9.32
C GLU A 114 -13.52 0.55 -8.13
N VAL A 115 -12.89 0.68 -6.96
CA VAL A 115 -13.55 1.24 -5.77
C VAL A 115 -14.04 2.66 -6.07
N ARG A 116 -13.20 3.48 -6.71
CA ARG A 116 -13.57 4.82 -7.15
C ARG A 116 -14.75 4.81 -8.12
N ARG A 117 -14.76 3.91 -9.11
CA ARG A 117 -15.85 3.77 -10.09
C ARG A 117 -17.18 3.46 -9.38
N ARG A 118 -17.18 2.51 -8.44
CA ARG A 118 -18.36 2.16 -7.63
C ARG A 118 -18.84 3.33 -6.77
N ASN A 119 -17.92 4.07 -6.14
CA ASN A 119 -18.27 5.26 -5.38
C ASN A 119 -19.00 6.31 -6.24
N CYS A 120 -18.51 6.58 -7.45
CA CYS A 120 -19.19 7.49 -8.37
C CYS A 120 -20.59 6.98 -8.75
N GLN A 121 -20.74 5.69 -9.03
CA GLN A 121 -22.05 5.09 -9.35
C GLN A 121 -23.02 5.17 -8.17
N ASN A 122 -22.50 5.09 -6.95
CA ASN A 122 -23.28 5.20 -5.71
C ASN A 122 -23.46 6.65 -5.24
N GLY A 123 -23.20 7.65 -6.08
CA GLY A 123 -23.48 9.06 -5.80
C GLY A 123 -22.48 9.75 -4.87
N VAL A 124 -21.30 9.18 -4.64
CA VAL A 124 -20.19 9.92 -3.99
C VAL A 124 -19.67 10.97 -4.97
N GLN A 125 -19.64 12.22 -4.53
CA GLN A 125 -19.15 13.31 -5.35
C GLN A 125 -17.61 13.32 -5.36
N MET A 126 -17.02 13.41 -6.55
CA MET A 126 -15.57 13.54 -6.71
C MET A 126 -15.23 14.97 -7.11
N VAL A 127 -14.36 15.62 -6.36
CA VAL A 127 -13.80 16.94 -6.68
C VAL A 127 -12.34 16.76 -7.03
N ALA A 128 -11.98 17.12 -8.26
CA ALA A 128 -10.58 17.11 -8.69
C ALA A 128 -9.84 18.31 -8.11
N GLY A 129 -8.74 18.06 -7.40
CA GLY A 129 -7.90 19.11 -6.84
C GLY A 129 -7.15 18.67 -5.58
N THR A 130 -6.24 19.53 -5.13
CA THR A 130 -5.42 19.31 -3.94
C THR A 130 -5.90 20.25 -2.83
N VAL A 131 -6.05 19.73 -1.62
CA VAL A 131 -6.35 20.57 -0.45
C VAL A 131 -5.13 21.41 -0.11
N VAL A 132 -5.30 22.73 -0.05
CA VAL A 132 -4.22 23.69 0.24
C VAL A 132 -4.41 24.45 1.55
N SER A 133 -5.63 24.52 2.07
CA SER A 133 -5.89 25.02 3.42
C SER A 133 -7.11 24.33 4.04
N VAL A 134 -7.11 24.24 5.37
CA VAL A 134 -8.20 23.70 6.18
C VAL A 134 -8.38 24.61 7.38
N ASP A 135 -9.54 25.24 7.49
CA ASP A 135 -9.97 26.00 8.66
C ASP A 135 -11.01 25.17 9.40
N LEU A 136 -10.60 24.61 10.55
CA LEU A 136 -11.49 23.80 11.37
C LEU A 136 -12.41 24.70 12.19
N ALA A 137 -13.70 24.39 12.15
CA ALA A 137 -14.71 25.13 12.88
C ALA A 137 -15.08 24.43 14.20
N HIS A 138 -15.51 25.22 15.19
CA HIS A 138 -16.00 24.76 16.49
C HIS A 138 -17.50 25.06 16.64
N GLY A 139 -18.14 24.54 17.70
CA GLY A 139 -19.49 24.99 18.08
C GLY A 139 -20.62 24.66 17.09
N GLY A 140 -20.41 23.72 16.16
CA GLY A 140 -21.43 23.28 15.19
C GLY A 140 -21.36 23.95 13.82
N GLU A 141 -20.46 24.92 13.63
CA GLU A 141 -20.20 25.53 12.32
C GLU A 141 -19.54 24.54 11.33
N LEU A 142 -19.57 24.87 10.04
CA LEU A 142 -18.97 24.03 9.00
C LEU A 142 -17.47 24.31 8.88
N HIS A 143 -16.67 23.25 8.75
CA HIS A 143 -15.27 23.36 8.35
C HIS A 143 -15.18 24.03 6.97
N CYS A 144 -14.13 24.83 6.75
CA CYS A 144 -13.85 25.48 5.48
C CYS A 144 -12.57 24.89 4.88
N ILE A 145 -12.64 24.44 3.63
CA ILE A 145 -11.54 23.75 2.95
C ILE A 145 -11.30 24.44 1.61
N THR A 146 -10.06 24.89 1.39
CA THR A 146 -9.65 25.44 0.10
C THR A 146 -9.01 24.35 -0.74
N VAL A 147 -9.56 24.13 -1.92
CA VAL A 147 -9.08 23.17 -2.92
C VAL A 147 -8.52 23.94 -4.11
N GLU A 148 -7.33 23.56 -4.55
CA GLU A 148 -6.69 24.07 -5.75
C GLU A 148 -6.72 23.02 -6.87
N ASP A 149 -7.25 23.37 -8.03
CA ASP A 149 -7.33 22.48 -9.19
C ASP A 149 -6.02 22.45 -10.03
N ALA A 150 -6.03 21.68 -11.12
CA ALA A 150 -4.88 21.58 -12.03
C ALA A 150 -4.55 22.90 -12.75
N ALA A 151 -5.52 23.81 -12.87
CA ALA A 151 -5.36 25.14 -13.46
C ALA A 151 -4.96 26.20 -12.42
N ARG A 152 -4.62 25.78 -11.18
CA ARG A 152 -4.26 26.64 -10.05
C ARG A 152 -5.40 27.56 -9.60
N GLN A 153 -6.63 27.23 -9.96
CA GLN A 153 -7.82 27.93 -9.49
C GLN A 153 -8.20 27.39 -8.11
N LYS A 154 -8.50 28.31 -7.19
CA LYS A 154 -8.92 27.98 -5.83
C LYS A 154 -10.43 28.00 -5.74
N SER A 155 -10.98 27.01 -5.05
CA SER A 155 -12.39 26.93 -4.72
C SER A 155 -12.56 26.55 -3.25
N THR A 156 -13.69 26.95 -2.67
CA THR A 156 -14.00 26.70 -1.26
C THR A 156 -15.11 25.68 -1.12
N LEU A 157 -14.84 24.66 -0.30
CA LEU A 157 -15.79 23.65 0.12
C LEU A 157 -16.07 23.80 1.61
N HIS A 158 -17.31 23.52 2.00
CA HIS A 158 -17.73 23.49 3.39
C HIS A 158 -18.22 22.10 3.76
N ALA A 159 -17.89 21.64 4.97
CA ALA A 159 -18.22 20.30 5.41
C ALA A 159 -18.57 20.26 6.90
N ARG A 160 -19.57 19.45 7.27
CA ARG A 160 -19.90 19.22 8.68
C ARG A 160 -18.89 18.30 9.35
N TRP A 161 -18.43 17.27 8.64
CA TRP A 161 -17.39 16.35 9.07
C TRP A 161 -16.24 16.34 8.08
N LEU A 162 -15.02 16.22 8.59
CA LEU A 162 -13.80 16.16 7.79
C LEU A 162 -13.04 14.86 8.05
N ILE A 163 -12.57 14.20 7.00
CA ILE A 163 -11.73 13.01 7.09
C ILE A 163 -10.45 13.27 6.31
N ASP A 164 -9.31 13.25 6.99
CA ASP A 164 -8.00 13.26 6.35
C ASP A 164 -7.57 11.85 5.98
N ALA A 165 -7.61 11.56 4.69
CA ALA A 165 -7.06 10.36 4.06
C ALA A 165 -5.97 10.75 3.04
N THR A 166 -5.25 11.86 3.28
CA THR A 166 -4.27 12.42 2.34
C THR A 166 -2.94 11.66 2.30
N GLY A 167 -2.86 10.52 3.00
CA GLY A 167 -1.67 9.68 3.09
C GLY A 167 -0.45 10.48 3.55
N ARG A 168 0.68 10.33 2.85
CA ARG A 168 1.95 11.01 3.17
C ARG A 168 1.88 12.54 3.23
N ASN A 169 0.84 13.15 2.66
CA ASN A 169 0.65 14.60 2.78
C ASN A 169 0.31 15.01 4.21
N ARG A 170 -0.39 14.16 4.97
CA ARG A 170 -0.65 14.32 6.41
C ARG A 170 -1.20 15.70 6.77
N VAL A 171 -2.21 16.16 6.03
CA VAL A 171 -2.69 17.56 6.08
C VAL A 171 -3.07 17.99 7.50
N LEU A 172 -3.95 17.24 8.19
CA LEU A 172 -4.39 17.57 9.54
C LEU A 172 -3.30 17.33 10.57
N ALA A 173 -2.54 16.23 10.46
CA ALA A 173 -1.46 15.97 11.40
C ALA A 173 -0.38 17.07 11.36
N LYS A 174 -0.14 17.69 10.20
CA LYS A 174 0.74 18.86 10.04
C LYS A 174 0.12 20.14 10.58
N SER A 175 -1.11 20.46 10.19
CA SER A 175 -1.76 21.73 10.58
C SER A 175 -2.02 21.81 12.08
N LEU A 176 -2.27 20.67 12.73
CA LEU A 176 -2.55 20.56 14.16
C LEU A 176 -1.33 20.18 15.01
N HIS A 177 -0.14 20.07 14.39
CA HIS A 177 1.10 19.69 15.07
C HIS A 177 1.03 18.36 15.84
N LEU A 178 0.30 17.38 15.30
CA LEU A 178 0.06 16.09 15.95
C LEU A 178 1.14 15.04 15.68
N GLN A 179 2.26 15.42 15.07
CA GLN A 179 3.29 14.48 14.64
C GLN A 179 4.04 13.89 15.83
N GLN A 180 4.38 12.61 15.75
CA GLN A 180 5.32 11.96 16.67
C GLN A 180 6.57 11.49 15.93
N THR A 181 7.70 11.64 16.61
CA THR A 181 8.98 11.13 16.13
C THR A 181 9.03 9.61 16.31
N VAL A 182 9.15 8.89 15.21
CA VAL A 182 9.36 7.44 15.22
C VAL A 182 10.87 7.16 15.11
N LYS A 183 11.39 6.35 16.04
CA LYS A 183 12.78 5.88 16.04
C LYS A 183 12.96 4.74 15.04
N GLU A 184 14.21 4.35 14.80
CA GLU A 184 14.54 3.19 13.96
C GLU A 184 13.99 3.28 12.52
N GLN A 185 14.05 4.50 11.96
CA GLN A 185 13.54 4.78 10.63
C GLN A 185 14.11 3.83 9.58
N LYS A 186 13.23 3.49 8.63
CA LYS A 186 13.55 2.64 7.50
C LYS A 186 13.40 3.41 6.20
N ASN A 187 14.21 3.01 5.23
CA ASN A 187 14.03 3.38 3.84
C ASN A 187 13.33 2.23 3.11
N VAL A 188 12.72 2.55 1.97
CA VAL A 188 12.09 1.57 1.10
C VAL A 188 12.29 1.93 -0.36
N PHE A 189 12.68 0.94 -1.16
CA PHE A 189 12.76 1.03 -2.62
C PHE A 189 11.97 -0.13 -3.22
N TRP A 190 11.10 0.16 -4.18
CA TRP A 190 10.26 -0.86 -4.78
C TRP A 190 9.88 -0.56 -6.21
N PHE A 191 9.46 -1.61 -6.90
CA PHE A 191 9.08 -1.60 -8.30
C PHE A 191 8.13 -2.75 -8.61
N ARG A 192 7.47 -2.68 -9.76
CA ARG A 192 6.83 -3.85 -10.38
C ARG A 192 7.68 -4.39 -11.52
N LEU A 193 7.71 -5.70 -11.63
CA LEU A 193 8.37 -6.44 -12.68
C LEU A 193 7.32 -7.20 -13.51
N ALA A 194 7.36 -6.99 -14.81
CA ALA A 194 6.50 -7.65 -15.80
C ALA A 194 7.29 -8.66 -16.63
N ASN A 195 6.61 -9.63 -17.25
CA ASN A 195 7.18 -10.54 -18.25
C ASN A 195 8.44 -11.28 -17.80
N PHE A 196 8.52 -11.61 -16.51
CA PHE A 196 9.62 -12.36 -15.92
C PHE A 196 9.39 -13.87 -15.98
N ASP A 197 10.46 -14.65 -15.80
CA ASP A 197 10.41 -16.10 -15.66
C ASP A 197 10.14 -16.50 -14.19
N PRO A 198 8.93 -16.97 -13.84
CA PRO A 198 8.60 -17.35 -12.46
C PRO A 198 9.36 -18.58 -11.97
N ASP A 199 9.86 -19.43 -12.88
CA ASP A 199 10.58 -20.66 -12.52
C ASP A 199 11.95 -20.38 -11.91
N ILE A 200 12.46 -19.14 -11.99
CA ILE A 200 13.66 -18.71 -11.29
C ILE A 200 13.52 -18.88 -9.77
N LEU A 201 12.34 -18.64 -9.20
CA LEU A 201 12.11 -18.85 -7.77
C LEU A 201 12.15 -20.34 -7.39
N ALA A 202 11.86 -21.24 -8.33
CA ALA A 202 11.97 -22.68 -8.11
C ALA A 202 13.44 -23.17 -8.03
N ARG A 203 14.42 -22.30 -8.37
CA ARG A 203 15.86 -22.60 -8.24
C ARG A 203 16.37 -22.46 -6.79
N ILE A 204 15.49 -22.07 -5.86
CA ILE A 204 15.78 -22.06 -4.42
C ILE A 204 15.78 -23.49 -3.89
N ASP A 205 16.86 -23.90 -3.21
CA ASP A 205 16.90 -25.13 -2.41
C ASP A 205 16.21 -24.88 -1.06
N ALA A 206 14.89 -25.02 -1.06
CA ALA A 206 14.04 -24.76 0.09
C ALA A 206 14.06 -25.93 1.09
N ARG A 207 14.67 -25.70 2.25
CA ARG A 207 14.60 -26.58 3.43
C ARG A 207 13.33 -26.25 4.21
N LYS A 208 12.27 -27.02 3.94
CA LYS A 208 10.96 -26.90 4.61
C LYS A 208 10.23 -28.23 4.69
N LYS A 209 9.15 -28.26 5.47
CA LYS A 209 8.18 -29.36 5.41
C LYS A 209 7.49 -29.35 4.05
N GLU A 210 7.16 -30.53 3.53
CA GLU A 210 6.43 -30.65 2.28
C GLU A 210 5.04 -30.00 2.41
N ASN A 211 4.73 -29.08 1.50
CA ASN A 211 3.43 -28.44 1.40
C ASN A 211 2.63 -29.08 0.26
N ARG A 212 1.41 -29.53 0.58
CA ARG A 212 0.49 -30.17 -0.36
C ARG A 212 -0.82 -29.41 -0.51
N ALA A 213 -0.97 -28.28 0.18
CA ALA A 213 -2.24 -27.60 0.34
C ALA A 213 -2.46 -26.50 -0.72
N PHE A 214 -1.39 -25.90 -1.24
CA PHE A 214 -1.46 -24.81 -2.22
C PHE A 214 -0.21 -24.71 -3.08
N VAL A 215 -0.29 -23.94 -4.16
CA VAL A 215 0.87 -23.58 -4.99
C VAL A 215 1.64 -22.45 -4.29
N PRO A 216 2.91 -22.66 -3.88
CA PRO A 216 3.67 -21.69 -3.08
C PRO A 216 3.83 -20.31 -3.71
N TYR A 217 3.79 -20.23 -5.05
CA TYR A 217 3.88 -18.97 -5.78
C TYR A 217 2.81 -17.95 -5.35
N PHE A 218 1.62 -18.37 -4.92
CA PHE A 218 0.55 -17.42 -4.55
C PHE A 218 0.62 -16.97 -3.08
N ALA A 219 1.75 -17.13 -2.40
CA ALA A 219 1.97 -16.54 -1.09
C ALA A 219 2.49 -15.09 -1.22
N THR A 220 2.57 -14.38 -0.08
CA THR A 220 3.46 -13.20 0.03
C THR A 220 4.82 -13.70 0.47
N HIS A 221 5.86 -13.43 -0.32
CA HIS A 221 7.22 -13.90 -0.05
C HIS A 221 8.04 -12.82 0.66
N HIS A 222 8.77 -13.20 1.70
CA HIS A 222 9.61 -12.30 2.51
C HIS A 222 11.02 -12.90 2.61
N PHE A 223 12.00 -12.24 2.00
CA PHE A 223 13.40 -12.62 2.10
C PHE A 223 14.10 -11.75 3.12
N PHE A 224 14.74 -12.37 4.11
CA PHE A 224 15.43 -11.64 5.18
C PHE A 224 16.93 -11.55 4.93
N GLY A 225 17.45 -10.35 5.09
CA GLY A 225 18.87 -10.05 5.10
C GLY A 225 19.29 -9.32 6.37
N LYS A 226 20.46 -8.68 6.32
CA LYS A 226 21.03 -7.96 7.46
C LYS A 226 20.42 -6.57 7.59
N GLY A 227 19.58 -6.36 8.60
CA GLY A 227 18.93 -5.05 8.80
C GLY A 227 17.96 -4.67 7.67
N ASN A 228 17.53 -5.65 6.86
CA ASN A 228 16.59 -5.47 5.77
C ASN A 228 15.67 -6.68 5.61
N TRP A 229 14.57 -6.48 4.89
CA TRP A 229 13.80 -7.56 4.30
C TRP A 229 13.24 -7.12 2.95
N ILE A 230 12.94 -8.10 2.10
CA ILE A 230 12.49 -7.92 0.72
C ILE A 230 11.17 -8.65 0.54
N TRP A 231 10.16 -7.96 0.02
CA TRP A 231 8.93 -8.61 -0.40
C TRP A 231 8.99 -9.00 -1.87
N CYS A 232 8.32 -10.10 -2.21
CA CYS A 232 7.88 -10.42 -3.57
C CYS A 232 6.39 -10.78 -3.52
N ILE A 233 5.54 -9.97 -4.18
CA ILE A 233 4.08 -10.08 -4.16
C ILE A 233 3.56 -10.30 -5.60
N PRO A 234 3.29 -11.54 -6.00
CA PRO A 234 2.77 -11.82 -7.34
C PRO A 234 1.31 -11.38 -7.42
N MET A 235 0.94 -10.78 -8.54
CA MET A 235 -0.40 -10.23 -8.72
C MET A 235 -0.87 -10.35 -10.17
N ARG A 236 -2.18 -10.31 -10.37
CA ARG A 236 -2.76 -10.19 -11.71
C ARG A 236 -2.51 -8.79 -12.26
N SER A 237 -2.23 -8.72 -13.55
CA SER A 237 -2.22 -7.45 -14.29
C SER A 237 -2.89 -7.64 -15.64
N PRO A 238 -3.71 -6.68 -16.11
CA PRO A 238 -4.18 -6.69 -17.48
C PRO A 238 -3.07 -6.34 -18.49
N GLU A 239 -1.93 -5.82 -18.03
CA GLU A 239 -0.84 -5.32 -18.87
C GLU A 239 0.22 -6.38 -19.20
N ALA A 240 0.34 -7.42 -18.38
CA ALA A 240 1.35 -8.46 -18.53
C ALA A 240 0.87 -9.81 -17.97
N PRO A 241 1.23 -10.94 -18.60
CA PRO A 241 0.86 -12.28 -18.14
C PRO A 241 1.50 -12.64 -16.78
N SER A 242 2.73 -12.18 -16.53
CA SER A 242 3.40 -12.27 -15.23
C SER A 242 3.66 -10.87 -14.70
N PHE A 243 3.27 -10.62 -13.45
CA PHE A 243 3.43 -9.33 -12.78
C PHE A 243 3.67 -9.53 -11.28
N ILE A 244 4.70 -8.90 -10.74
CA ILE A 244 5.12 -9.04 -9.34
C ILE A 244 5.60 -7.70 -8.79
N SER A 245 5.19 -7.36 -7.57
CA SER A 245 5.76 -6.23 -6.82
C SER A 245 6.94 -6.74 -6.01
N ILE A 246 8.09 -6.08 -6.16
CA ILE A 246 9.32 -6.39 -5.44
C ILE A 246 9.80 -5.13 -4.76
N GLY A 247 10.16 -5.22 -3.49
CA GLY A 247 10.74 -4.08 -2.79
C GLY A 247 11.56 -4.49 -1.59
N ILE A 248 12.56 -3.67 -1.29
CA ILE A 248 13.43 -3.80 -0.12
C ILE A 248 13.07 -2.70 0.87
N THR A 249 12.92 -3.07 2.14
CA THR A 249 12.98 -2.11 3.23
C THR A 249 14.14 -2.42 4.16
N TYR A 250 14.84 -1.37 4.58
CA TYR A 250 16.09 -1.50 5.29
C TYR A 250 16.33 -0.35 6.25
N ARG A 251 17.04 -0.65 7.33
CA ARG A 251 17.57 0.31 8.29
C ARG A 251 18.91 0.83 7.79
N LEU A 252 18.99 2.12 7.44
CA LEU A 252 20.22 2.71 6.89
C LEU A 252 21.41 2.65 7.88
N ASP A 253 21.14 2.62 9.18
CA ASP A 253 22.14 2.48 10.24
C ASP A 253 22.62 1.03 10.46
N GLN A 254 21.95 0.04 9.88
CA GLN A 254 22.27 -1.38 10.03
C GLN A 254 22.62 -2.09 8.72
N TYR A 255 22.10 -1.61 7.58
CA TYR A 255 22.26 -2.27 6.29
C TYR A 255 23.69 -2.04 5.76
N PRO A 256 24.51 -3.10 5.62
CA PRO A 256 25.94 -2.92 5.39
C PRO A 256 26.30 -2.51 3.95
N TYR A 257 25.35 -2.55 3.02
CA TYR A 257 25.59 -2.31 1.59
C TYR A 257 25.21 -0.91 1.10
N GLY A 258 24.69 -0.05 1.99
CA GLY A 258 24.42 1.36 1.70
C GLY A 258 22.97 1.68 1.30
N GLU A 259 22.75 2.85 0.70
CA GLU A 259 21.41 3.32 0.35
C GLU A 259 20.95 2.76 -1.00
N VAL A 260 19.72 2.23 -1.05
CA VAL A 260 19.09 1.71 -2.27
C VAL A 260 18.05 2.70 -2.77
N ARG A 261 18.36 3.40 -3.87
CA ARG A 261 17.50 4.42 -4.51
C ARG A 261 17.33 4.22 -6.01
N THR A 262 18.16 3.40 -6.62
CA THR A 262 18.13 3.08 -8.05
C THR A 262 18.05 1.57 -8.25
N MET A 263 17.69 1.16 -9.46
CA MET A 263 17.70 -0.27 -9.83
C MET A 263 19.10 -0.87 -9.72
N ASP A 264 20.14 -0.16 -10.19
CA ASP A 264 21.53 -0.66 -10.09
C ASP A 264 21.94 -0.89 -8.63
N GLN A 265 21.63 0.06 -7.74
CA GLN A 265 21.88 -0.10 -6.30
C GLN A 265 21.07 -1.26 -5.71
N PHE A 266 19.83 -1.47 -6.16
CA PHE A 266 19.02 -2.61 -5.74
C PHE A 266 19.68 -3.92 -6.16
N LEU A 267 20.07 -4.06 -7.43
CA LEU A 267 20.71 -5.26 -7.94
C LEU A 267 22.05 -5.55 -7.24
N ASP A 268 22.85 -4.52 -6.99
CA ASP A 268 24.15 -4.66 -6.32
C ASP A 268 23.99 -5.07 -4.85
N CYS A 269 23.12 -4.38 -4.10
CA CYS A 269 22.95 -4.60 -2.67
C CYS A 269 22.18 -5.90 -2.39
N VAL A 270 21.05 -6.14 -3.08
CA VAL A 270 20.28 -7.39 -2.93
C VAL A 270 21.08 -8.57 -3.47
N GLY A 271 21.92 -8.39 -4.49
CA GLY A 271 22.82 -9.41 -5.01
C GLY A 271 23.80 -9.95 -3.97
N GLN A 272 24.20 -9.14 -2.97
CA GLN A 272 25.08 -9.61 -1.88
C GLN A 272 24.43 -10.67 -1.00
N GLU A 273 23.10 -10.70 -0.91
CA GLU A 273 22.36 -11.57 0.02
C GLU A 273 21.49 -12.60 -0.71
N HIS A 274 20.84 -12.19 -1.80
CA HIS A 274 19.77 -12.92 -2.47
C HIS A 274 19.88 -12.85 -3.99
N GLN A 275 20.95 -13.43 -4.55
CA GLN A 275 21.20 -13.48 -6.01
C GLN A 275 20.00 -14.01 -6.82
N VAL A 276 19.15 -14.87 -6.26
CA VAL A 276 17.93 -15.36 -6.94
C VAL A 276 16.93 -14.24 -7.27
N ILE A 277 16.85 -13.21 -6.44
CA ILE A 277 15.99 -12.05 -6.69
C ILE A 277 16.58 -11.21 -7.82
N VAL A 278 17.91 -11.05 -7.87
CA VAL A 278 18.59 -10.37 -8.99
C VAL A 278 18.35 -11.11 -10.31
N ASP A 279 18.47 -12.44 -10.30
CA ASP A 279 18.21 -13.26 -11.48
C ASP A 279 16.76 -13.11 -11.96
N LEU A 280 15.80 -13.10 -11.02
CA LEU A 280 14.38 -12.87 -11.31
C LEU A 280 14.18 -11.52 -11.98
N VAL A 281 14.72 -10.44 -11.40
CA VAL A 281 14.59 -9.08 -11.93
C VAL A 281 15.18 -8.96 -13.33
N ARG A 282 16.36 -9.56 -13.56
CA ARG A 282 17.02 -9.56 -14.88
C ARG A 282 16.26 -10.32 -15.95
N SER A 283 15.35 -11.22 -15.58
CA SER A 283 14.53 -11.99 -16.53
C SER A 283 13.31 -11.23 -17.05
N GLY A 284 12.94 -10.12 -16.40
CA GLY A 284 11.73 -9.37 -16.72
C GLY A 284 11.98 -7.93 -17.13
N THR A 285 10.89 -7.17 -17.25
CA THR A 285 10.87 -5.74 -17.56
C THR A 285 10.37 -4.95 -16.38
N VAL A 286 11.15 -3.99 -15.91
CA VAL A 286 10.77 -3.09 -14.81
C VAL A 286 9.70 -2.10 -15.31
N ALA A 287 8.54 -2.09 -14.66
CA ALA A 287 7.40 -1.27 -15.07
C ALA A 287 7.40 0.12 -14.42
N ASP A 288 7.90 0.23 -13.20
CA ASP A 288 8.03 1.49 -12.46
C ASP A 288 9.18 1.43 -11.45
N LEU A 289 9.54 2.57 -10.85
CA LEU A 289 10.56 2.66 -9.81
C LEU A 289 10.10 3.67 -8.76
N ASN A 290 10.20 3.31 -7.49
CA ASN A 290 9.71 4.13 -6.40
C ASN A 290 10.65 4.04 -5.19
N PHE A 291 10.72 5.13 -4.43
CA PHE A 291 11.57 5.22 -3.25
C PHE A 291 10.95 6.13 -2.19
N TYR A 292 11.04 5.73 -0.93
CA TYR A 292 10.84 6.59 0.22
C TYR A 292 11.96 6.47 1.23
N ARG A 293 12.44 7.64 1.67
CA ARG A 293 13.32 7.77 2.82
C ARG A 293 12.50 7.94 4.08
N GLN A 294 12.92 7.29 5.18
CA GLN A 294 12.33 7.44 6.52
C GLN A 294 10.79 7.46 6.49
N TYR A 295 10.20 6.35 6.06
CA TYR A 295 8.79 6.30 5.70
C TYR A 295 7.84 6.01 6.87
N MET A 296 8.34 5.94 8.10
CA MET A 296 7.51 5.66 9.26
C MET A 296 7.19 6.94 10.03
N TRP A 297 5.95 7.07 10.47
CA TRP A 297 5.52 8.17 11.33
C TRP A 297 4.27 7.78 12.11
N GLU A 298 4.02 8.53 13.17
CA GLU A 298 2.83 8.37 13.99
C GLU A 298 2.16 9.72 14.24
N CYS A 299 0.89 9.65 14.64
CA CYS A 299 0.07 10.78 15.04
C CYS A 299 -0.34 10.66 16.51
N GLN A 300 -0.37 11.76 17.26
CA GLN A 300 -0.81 11.77 18.66
C GLN A 300 -2.32 11.59 18.80
N GLN A 301 -3.07 12.05 17.80
CA GLN A 301 -4.53 12.06 17.82
C GLN A 301 -5.07 11.76 16.42
N ARG A 302 -6.12 10.94 16.34
CA ARG A 302 -6.70 10.49 15.06
C ARG A 302 -8.15 10.94 14.87
N TYR A 303 -8.78 11.49 15.90
CA TYR A 303 -10.14 11.97 15.86
C TYR A 303 -10.41 13.01 16.94
N SER A 304 -11.42 13.86 16.71
CA SER A 304 -11.84 14.87 17.67
C SER A 304 -13.37 14.98 17.74
N PRO A 305 -13.94 15.35 18.90
CA PRO A 305 -15.34 15.78 18.99
C PRO A 305 -15.66 16.99 18.10
N ASP A 306 -14.65 17.75 17.67
CA ASP A 306 -14.76 18.82 16.66
C ASP A 306 -14.92 18.29 15.22
N ARG A 307 -15.49 17.09 15.06
CA ARG A 307 -15.93 16.52 13.78
C ARG A 307 -14.87 16.29 12.71
N TRP A 308 -13.64 15.97 13.13
CA TRP A 308 -12.60 15.54 12.20
C TRP A 308 -11.96 14.20 12.59
N TYR A 309 -11.47 13.49 11.57
CA TYR A 309 -10.79 12.19 11.67
C TYR A 309 -9.54 12.17 10.77
N ILE A 310 -8.57 11.34 11.12
CA ILE A 310 -7.37 11.03 10.33
C ILE A 310 -7.31 9.51 10.12
N LEU A 311 -7.17 9.06 8.87
CA LEU A 311 -7.21 7.64 8.49
C LEU A 311 -5.97 7.22 7.68
N GLY A 312 -5.54 5.97 7.89
CA GLY A 312 -4.43 5.34 7.18
C GLY A 312 -3.13 6.14 7.31
N ASP A 313 -2.35 6.15 6.22
CA ASP A 313 -1.04 6.82 6.14
C ASP A 313 -1.06 8.33 6.47
N ALA A 314 -2.23 8.99 6.51
CA ALA A 314 -2.34 10.37 6.98
C ALA A 314 -2.03 10.49 8.48
N GLY A 315 -2.36 9.46 9.25
CA GLY A 315 -2.09 9.36 10.68
C GLY A 315 -0.77 8.65 10.91
N ASP A 316 -0.72 7.37 10.53
CA ASP A 316 0.35 6.45 10.90
C ASP A 316 0.81 5.62 9.71
N THR A 317 2.12 5.41 9.63
CA THR A 317 2.71 4.45 8.70
C THR A 317 3.80 3.69 9.43
N VAL A 318 3.70 2.36 9.37
CA VAL A 318 4.63 1.41 9.98
C VAL A 318 5.33 0.60 8.90
N ASP A 319 6.32 -0.20 9.28
CA ASP A 319 6.93 -1.17 8.38
C ASP A 319 5.89 -2.21 7.89
N PRO A 320 5.85 -2.55 6.60
CA PRO A 320 4.79 -3.37 6.02
C PRO A 320 4.99 -4.90 6.15
N LEU A 321 5.91 -5.35 7.02
CA LEU A 321 6.19 -6.78 7.25
C LEU A 321 5.02 -7.53 7.88
#